data_AF-A0A066WLF8-F1
#
_entry.id   AF-A0A066WLF8-F1
#
_cell.length_a   1.000
_cell.length_b   1.000
_cell.length_c   1.000
_cell.angle_alpha   90.00
_cell.angle_beta   90.00
_cell.angle_gamma   90.00
#
_symmetry.space_group_name_H-M   'P 1'
#
loop_
_entity.id
_entity.type
_entity.pdbx_description
1 polymer ?
#
loop_
_entity_poly.entity_id
_entity_poly.type
_entity_poly.pdbx_seq_one_letter_code
_entity_poly.pdbx_strand_id
1 'polypeptide(L)'
;MDKMSASAAIPNTASTSASKGQLFEIRDTPGKGKGGFALVEFAPGDLIMSERPFFTYSTGLSRGAIIAAVNRLPTSKRRLYDSFSKSIGLSTEGIALTNSLPMPEQGKVGMFENICRLNHACQPNAQYFWNDAEQREVCHCIRPIPSGSEILVSYTTTIDSRSRRAELKEEFGFACLCGLCGMPAQQLSASDASWSELSDIFNSVVEVDSDADNEVSDDDNSPAQTMRLVQRALQIIEEEQAPRSLVPRLCYAAFKACAACSDEKNARVWAARAQEGYRITKGEMSATRRMRELHEEPRRWRRFGTRQKEILTS
;
A
#
# COMPACT_ATOMS: atom_id res chain seq x y z
N MET A 1 -1.03 -45.83 37.76
CA MET A 1 0.31 -46.35 37.42
C MET A 1 0.11 -47.53 36.50
N ASP A 2 0.55 -47.60 35.25
CA ASP A 2 0.99 -46.60 34.29
C ASP A 2 1.11 -47.37 32.95
N LYS A 3 0.91 -46.66 31.84
CA LYS A 3 1.33 -46.99 30.45
C LYS A 3 0.50 -48.02 29.65
N MET A 4 -0.48 -47.51 28.91
CA MET A 4 -0.79 -47.98 27.55
C MET A 4 -0.20 -46.99 26.54
N SER A 5 0.62 -47.50 25.62
CA SER A 5 1.25 -46.71 24.55
C SER A 5 0.25 -46.40 23.44
N ALA A 6 -0.03 -45.11 23.22
CA ALA A 6 -0.72 -44.65 22.03
C ALA A 6 0.32 -44.24 20.97
N SER A 7 0.33 -44.97 19.86
CA SER A 7 1.07 -44.64 18.65
C SER A 7 0.47 -43.36 18.04
N ALA A 8 1.23 -42.28 18.02
CA ALA A 8 0.86 -41.04 17.37
C ALA A 8 1.10 -41.16 15.86
N ALA A 9 0.02 -41.18 15.09
CA ALA A 9 0.08 -41.08 13.63
C ALA A 9 0.60 -39.69 13.24
N ILE A 10 1.70 -39.68 12.48
CA ILE A 10 2.33 -38.48 11.91
C ILE A 10 1.37 -37.91 10.85
N PRO A 11 0.96 -36.62 10.92
CA PRO A 11 0.19 -36.01 9.85
C PRO A 11 1.06 -35.90 8.60
N ASN A 12 0.58 -36.50 7.52
CA ASN A 12 1.16 -36.48 6.19
C ASN A 12 1.17 -35.03 5.67
N THR A 13 2.30 -34.34 5.80
CA THR A 13 2.51 -33.03 5.20
C THR A 13 2.69 -33.23 3.71
N ALA A 14 1.70 -32.79 2.93
CA ALA A 14 1.81 -32.74 1.48
C ALA A 14 2.96 -31.78 1.13
N SER A 15 4.11 -32.36 0.84
CA SER A 15 5.30 -31.70 0.31
C SER A 15 4.97 -31.10 -1.06
N THR A 16 4.62 -29.82 -1.11
CA THR A 16 4.72 -29.02 -2.34
C THR A 16 6.19 -28.70 -2.56
N SER A 17 6.75 -29.28 -3.62
CA SER A 17 8.12 -29.04 -4.08
C SER A 17 8.34 -27.55 -4.34
N ALA A 18 9.07 -26.85 -3.47
CA ALA A 18 9.52 -25.49 -3.74
C ALA A 18 10.44 -25.51 -4.97
N SER A 19 9.98 -24.90 -6.07
CA SER A 19 10.81 -24.71 -7.26
C SER A 19 11.87 -23.64 -7.00
N LYS A 20 13.08 -23.82 -7.55
CA LYS A 20 14.16 -22.83 -7.47
C LYS A 20 13.65 -21.47 -7.97
N GLY A 21 13.72 -20.43 -7.13
CA GLY A 21 13.35 -19.05 -7.48
C GLY A 21 12.04 -18.54 -6.85
N GLN A 22 11.34 -19.37 -6.07
CA GLN A 22 10.14 -18.93 -5.36
C GLN A 22 10.51 -18.13 -4.09
N LEU A 23 10.17 -16.83 -4.05
CA LEU A 23 10.51 -15.93 -2.93
C LEU A 23 9.44 -15.90 -1.82
N PHE A 24 8.24 -16.38 -2.13
CA PHE A 24 7.11 -16.46 -1.20
C PHE A 24 6.21 -17.65 -1.57
N GLU A 25 5.37 -18.08 -0.64
CA GLU A 25 4.37 -19.11 -0.90
C GLU A 25 3.00 -18.73 -0.35
N ILE A 26 1.95 -19.32 -0.93
CA ILE A 26 0.58 -19.17 -0.45
C ILE A 26 0.22 -20.37 0.42
N ARG A 27 -0.17 -20.12 1.67
CA ARG A 27 -0.57 -21.18 2.62
C ARG A 27 -1.95 -20.91 3.19
N ASP A 28 -2.61 -21.96 3.67
CA ASP A 28 -3.83 -21.80 4.46
C ASP A 28 -3.52 -21.12 5.79
N THR A 29 -4.34 -20.14 6.14
CA THR A 29 -4.21 -19.33 7.35
C THR A 29 -5.50 -19.48 8.17
N PRO A 30 -5.44 -20.13 9.34
CA PRO A 30 -6.62 -20.37 10.18
C PRO A 30 -7.42 -19.08 10.42
N GLY A 31 -8.71 -19.11 10.10
CA GLY A 31 -9.61 -17.96 10.27
C GLY A 31 -9.46 -16.82 9.24
N LYS A 32 -8.46 -16.86 8.34
CA LYS A 32 -8.24 -15.84 7.29
C LYS A 32 -8.32 -16.39 5.86
N GLY A 33 -8.48 -17.70 5.69
CA GLY A 33 -8.49 -18.34 4.37
C GLY A 33 -7.07 -18.67 3.92
N LYS A 34 -6.52 -17.94 2.95
CA LYS A 34 -5.14 -18.11 2.49
C LYS A 34 -4.35 -16.82 2.76
N GLY A 35 -3.03 -16.95 2.87
CA GLY A 35 -2.10 -15.84 3.08
C GLY A 35 -0.80 -16.08 2.34
N GLY A 36 -0.10 -14.99 1.98
CA GLY A 36 1.25 -15.04 1.44
C GLY A 36 2.30 -15.02 2.54
N PHE A 37 3.31 -15.90 2.46
CA PHE A 37 4.39 -16.01 3.43
C PHE A 37 5.74 -15.93 2.73
N ALA A 38 6.63 -15.11 3.27
CA ALA A 38 7.97 -14.96 2.74
C ALA A 38 8.79 -16.25 2.91
N LEU A 39 9.53 -16.65 1.88
CA LEU A 39 10.50 -17.75 1.93
C LEU A 39 11.95 -17.27 2.09
N VAL A 40 12.13 -15.96 1.92
CA VAL A 40 13.39 -15.24 2.08
C VAL A 40 13.13 -13.98 2.90
N GLU A 41 14.19 -13.30 3.30
CA GLU A 41 14.06 -11.95 3.84
C GLU A 41 13.83 -10.94 2.71
N PHE A 42 12.92 -9.97 2.93
CA PHE A 42 12.74 -8.83 2.03
C PHE A 42 13.12 -7.53 2.75
N ALA A 43 13.91 -6.70 2.07
CA ALA A 43 14.21 -5.33 2.46
C ALA A 43 13.23 -4.32 1.85
N PRO A 44 13.04 -3.12 2.45
CA PRO A 44 12.23 -2.08 1.86
C PRO A 44 12.65 -1.72 0.42
N GLY A 45 11.69 -1.78 -0.49
CA GLY A 45 11.85 -1.57 -1.93
C GLY A 45 12.10 -2.83 -2.74
N ASP A 46 12.21 -3.99 -2.11
CA ASP A 46 12.27 -5.27 -2.84
C ASP A 46 10.93 -5.54 -3.53
N LEU A 47 11.01 -5.99 -4.78
CA LEU A 47 9.86 -6.48 -5.54
C LEU A 47 9.48 -7.87 -5.02
N ILE A 48 8.26 -7.99 -4.47
CA ILE A 48 7.74 -9.26 -3.98
C ILE A 48 7.10 -10.04 -5.12
N MET A 49 6.20 -9.39 -5.88
CA MET A 49 5.52 -9.99 -7.03
C MET A 49 4.97 -8.93 -7.99
N SER A 50 4.79 -9.31 -9.25
CA SER A 50 4.20 -8.47 -10.30
C SER A 50 3.36 -9.32 -11.25
N GLU A 51 2.05 -9.08 -11.29
CA GLU A 51 1.09 -9.98 -11.92
C GLU A 51 0.16 -9.26 -12.90
N ARG A 52 -0.17 -9.91 -14.02
CA ARG A 52 -1.28 -9.48 -14.88
C ARG A 52 -2.59 -10.00 -14.30
N PRO A 53 -3.70 -9.27 -14.45
CA PRO A 53 -4.99 -9.76 -13.98
C PRO A 53 -5.40 -10.99 -14.81
N PHE A 54 -6.00 -11.99 -14.16
CA PHE A 54 -6.58 -13.14 -14.85
C PHE A 54 -8.08 -12.96 -15.14
N PHE A 55 -8.70 -12.00 -14.47
CA PHE A 55 -10.09 -11.60 -14.63
C PHE A 55 -10.20 -10.10 -14.39
N THR A 56 -10.95 -9.40 -15.23
CA THR A 56 -11.16 -7.94 -15.13
C THR A 56 -12.59 -7.59 -15.48
N TYR A 57 -13.12 -6.54 -14.87
CA TYR A 57 -14.41 -5.98 -15.25
C TYR A 57 -14.48 -4.47 -14.97
N SER A 58 -15.38 -3.77 -15.66
CA SER A 58 -15.57 -2.33 -15.47
C SER A 58 -16.18 -2.03 -14.10
N THR A 59 -15.75 -0.94 -13.48
CA THR A 59 -16.37 -0.43 -12.26
C THR A 59 -17.84 -0.09 -12.52
N GLY A 60 -18.74 -0.39 -11.57
CA GLY A 60 -20.17 -0.09 -11.68
C GLY A 60 -21.00 -1.09 -12.50
N LEU A 61 -20.43 -2.22 -12.93
CA LEU A 61 -21.22 -3.28 -13.56
C LEU A 61 -22.28 -3.85 -12.60
N SER A 62 -23.42 -4.24 -13.16
CA SER A 62 -24.43 -4.99 -12.41
C SER A 62 -23.91 -6.36 -11.99
N ARG A 63 -24.43 -6.89 -10.88
CA ARG A 63 -24.11 -8.24 -10.39
C ARG A 63 -24.29 -9.31 -11.48
N GLY A 64 -25.38 -9.22 -12.26
CA GLY A 64 -25.64 -10.13 -13.38
C GLY A 64 -24.59 -10.04 -14.49
N ALA A 65 -24.07 -8.85 -14.78
CA ALA A 65 -23.00 -8.67 -15.76
C ALA A 65 -21.67 -9.26 -15.28
N ILE A 66 -21.35 -9.15 -13.98
CA ILE A 66 -20.19 -9.79 -13.37
C ILE A 66 -20.32 -11.32 -13.50
N ILE A 67 -21.48 -11.90 -13.15
CA ILE A 67 -21.73 -13.34 -13.29
C ILE A 67 -21.54 -13.79 -14.75
N ALA A 68 -22.08 -13.05 -15.71
CA ALA A 68 -21.93 -13.35 -17.13
C ALA A 68 -20.46 -13.32 -17.58
N ALA A 69 -19.66 -12.37 -17.08
CA ALA A 69 -18.23 -12.31 -17.35
C ALA A 69 -17.47 -13.51 -16.75
N VAL A 70 -17.77 -13.88 -15.49
CA VAL A 70 -17.18 -15.04 -14.82
C VAL A 70 -17.53 -16.35 -15.53
N ASN A 71 -18.75 -16.49 -16.05
CA ASN A 71 -19.17 -17.68 -16.80
C ASN A 71 -18.47 -17.84 -18.16
N ARG A 72 -17.83 -16.79 -18.67
CA ARG A 72 -17.01 -16.82 -19.89
C ARG A 72 -15.54 -17.16 -19.61
N LEU A 73 -15.13 -17.28 -18.35
CA LEU A 73 -13.75 -17.66 -18.02
C LEU A 73 -13.44 -19.08 -18.54
N PRO A 74 -12.25 -19.31 -19.12
CA PRO A 74 -11.75 -20.65 -19.39
C PRO A 74 -11.75 -21.51 -18.11
N THR A 75 -11.91 -22.82 -18.24
CA THR A 75 -12.06 -23.74 -17.10
C THR A 75 -10.94 -23.61 -16.05
N SER A 76 -9.68 -23.41 -16.49
CA SER A 76 -8.56 -23.20 -15.58
C SER A 76 -8.69 -21.91 -14.76
N LYS A 77 -9.07 -20.80 -15.40
CA LYS A 77 -9.29 -19.51 -14.72
C LYS A 77 -10.57 -19.51 -13.88
N ARG A 78 -11.60 -20.26 -14.28
CA ARG A 78 -12.79 -20.47 -13.46
C ARG A 78 -12.45 -21.22 -12.17
N ARG A 79 -11.67 -22.30 -12.23
CA ARG A 79 -11.18 -23.01 -11.03
C ARG A 79 -10.37 -22.10 -10.12
N LEU A 80 -9.50 -21.26 -10.68
CA LEU A 80 -8.74 -20.27 -9.92
C LEU A 80 -9.69 -19.26 -9.24
N TYR A 81 -10.63 -18.70 -9.99
CA TYR A 81 -11.65 -17.77 -9.48
C TYR A 81 -12.42 -18.38 -8.29
N ASP A 82 -12.94 -19.61 -8.47
CA ASP A 82 -13.74 -20.31 -7.45
C ASP A 82 -12.92 -20.67 -6.17
N SER A 83 -11.59 -20.55 -6.21
CA SER A 83 -10.69 -20.80 -5.07
C SER A 83 -10.45 -19.58 -4.15
N PHE A 84 -10.99 -18.41 -4.51
CA PHE A 84 -10.90 -17.20 -3.68
C PHE A 84 -11.99 -17.16 -2.60
N SER A 85 -11.78 -16.30 -1.59
CA SER A 85 -12.71 -16.18 -0.47
C SER A 85 -14.05 -15.63 -0.91
N LYS A 86 -15.13 -16.15 -0.30
CA LYS A 86 -16.52 -15.73 -0.48
C LYS A 86 -17.03 -15.00 0.75
N SER A 87 -16.25 -14.05 1.28
CA SER A 87 -16.53 -13.44 2.59
C SER A 87 -17.92 -12.78 2.67
N ILE A 88 -18.46 -12.29 1.54
CA ILE A 88 -19.80 -11.70 1.48
C ILE A 88 -20.74 -12.52 0.58
N GLY A 89 -21.80 -13.06 1.18
CA GLY A 89 -23.01 -13.51 0.48
C GLY A 89 -22.89 -14.82 -0.32
N LEU A 90 -21.83 -15.61 -0.15
CA LEU A 90 -21.62 -16.94 -0.77
C LEU A 90 -21.98 -17.02 -2.27
N SER A 91 -21.86 -15.90 -3.00
CA SER A 91 -22.30 -15.75 -4.38
C SER A 91 -21.12 -15.76 -5.36
N THR A 92 -21.40 -15.98 -6.65
CA THR A 92 -20.34 -16.06 -7.67
C THR A 92 -19.67 -14.70 -7.82
N GLU A 93 -20.45 -13.64 -7.99
CA GLU A 93 -20.01 -12.26 -8.06
C GLU A 93 -19.41 -11.74 -6.75
N GLY A 94 -19.81 -12.30 -5.60
CA GLY A 94 -19.23 -11.94 -4.29
C GLY A 94 -17.72 -12.15 -4.24
N ILE A 95 -17.21 -13.20 -4.90
CA ILE A 95 -15.75 -13.41 -5.04
C ILE A 95 -15.09 -12.21 -5.72
N ALA A 96 -15.61 -11.78 -6.86
CA ALA A 96 -15.06 -10.64 -7.59
C ALA A 96 -15.15 -9.36 -6.75
N LEU A 97 -16.32 -9.09 -6.13
CA LEU A 97 -16.54 -7.88 -5.35
C LEU A 97 -15.61 -7.76 -4.14
N THR A 98 -15.28 -8.87 -3.49
CA THR A 98 -14.38 -8.86 -2.32
C THR A 98 -12.90 -8.82 -2.70
N ASN A 99 -12.50 -9.50 -3.78
CA ASN A 99 -11.08 -9.78 -4.03
C ASN A 99 -10.48 -8.90 -5.15
N SER A 100 -11.29 -8.15 -5.90
CA SER A 100 -10.76 -7.36 -7.02
C SER A 100 -10.08 -6.08 -6.54
N LEU A 101 -8.95 -5.74 -7.17
CA LEU A 101 -8.18 -4.55 -6.90
C LEU A 101 -8.45 -3.47 -7.95
N PRO A 102 -8.41 -2.18 -7.58
CA PRO A 102 -8.70 -1.08 -8.49
C PRO A 102 -7.63 -0.92 -9.59
N MET A 103 -8.09 -0.67 -10.81
CA MET A 103 -7.28 -0.30 -11.99
C MET A 103 -7.79 1.06 -12.49
N PRO A 104 -7.43 2.16 -11.80
CA PRO A 104 -8.15 3.44 -11.88
C PRO A 104 -8.06 4.09 -13.26
N GLU A 105 -6.92 4.04 -13.93
CA GLU A 105 -6.69 4.62 -15.27
C GLU A 105 -7.62 4.01 -16.33
N GLN A 106 -8.20 2.84 -16.06
CA GLN A 106 -9.05 2.10 -16.99
C GLN A 106 -10.53 2.09 -16.59
N GLY A 107 -10.89 2.63 -15.43
CA GLY A 107 -12.23 2.47 -14.86
C GLY A 107 -12.60 1.00 -14.67
N LYS A 108 -11.64 0.17 -14.26
CA LYS A 108 -11.78 -1.28 -14.09
C LYS A 108 -11.30 -1.72 -12.72
N VAL A 109 -11.61 -2.97 -12.41
CA VAL A 109 -10.99 -3.72 -11.33
C VAL A 109 -10.49 -5.06 -11.88
N GLY A 110 -9.50 -5.64 -11.21
CA GLY A 110 -8.85 -6.89 -11.62
C GLY A 110 -8.66 -7.86 -10.48
N MET A 111 -8.69 -9.16 -10.80
CA MET A 111 -8.26 -10.22 -9.90
C MET A 111 -6.93 -10.80 -10.33
N PHE A 112 -6.07 -11.06 -9.34
CA PHE A 112 -4.69 -11.48 -9.47
C PHE A 112 -4.48 -12.78 -8.70
N GLU A 113 -3.59 -13.65 -9.19
CA GLU A 113 -3.50 -15.02 -8.69
C GLU A 113 -2.98 -15.09 -7.25
N ASN A 114 -1.98 -14.26 -6.93
CA ASN A 114 -1.33 -14.24 -5.62
C ASN A 114 -1.60 -12.95 -4.84
N ILE A 115 -1.59 -11.77 -5.48
CA ILE A 115 -1.75 -10.48 -4.77
C ILE A 115 -3.10 -10.41 -4.04
N CYS A 116 -4.18 -10.91 -4.67
CA CYS A 116 -5.51 -10.96 -4.05
C CYS A 116 -5.62 -11.96 -2.89
N ARG A 117 -4.55 -12.66 -2.51
CA ARG A 117 -4.49 -13.58 -1.36
C ARG A 117 -3.70 -13.01 -0.18
N LEU A 118 -3.09 -11.83 -0.33
CA LEU A 118 -2.36 -11.19 0.75
C LEU A 118 -3.33 -10.66 1.79
N ASN A 119 -3.13 -11.02 3.06
CA ASN A 119 -4.05 -10.65 4.14
C ASN A 119 -3.86 -9.20 4.60
N HIS A 120 -4.89 -8.70 5.29
CA HIS A 120 -4.89 -7.36 5.85
C HIS A 120 -4.06 -7.23 7.14
N ALA A 121 -3.32 -6.12 7.25
CA ALA A 121 -2.97 -5.51 8.52
C ALA A 121 -3.09 -3.97 8.43
N CYS A 122 -3.50 -3.33 9.53
CA CYS A 122 -3.60 -1.86 9.59
C CYS A 122 -2.21 -1.20 9.56
N GLN A 123 -1.16 -1.93 9.95
CA GLN A 123 0.24 -1.57 9.82
C GLN A 123 0.92 -2.60 8.89
N PRO A 124 0.76 -2.45 7.55
CA PRO A 124 1.20 -3.46 6.59
C PRO A 124 2.72 -3.47 6.42
N ASN A 125 3.29 -4.57 5.92
CA ASN A 125 4.71 -4.66 5.56
C ASN A 125 4.94 -4.64 4.05
N ALA A 126 3.88 -4.77 3.25
CA ALA A 126 3.89 -4.67 1.80
C ALA A 126 2.80 -3.71 1.30
N GLN A 127 2.99 -3.21 0.09
CA GLN A 127 2.01 -2.37 -0.60
C GLN A 127 1.96 -2.76 -2.08
N TYR A 128 0.77 -2.71 -2.67
CA TYR A 128 0.58 -2.88 -4.10
C TYR A 128 0.14 -1.57 -4.77
N PHE A 129 0.39 -1.48 -6.07
CA PHE A 129 -0.17 -0.46 -6.96
C PHE A 129 -0.32 -1.00 -8.38
N TRP A 130 -1.27 -0.43 -9.12
CA TRP A 130 -1.45 -0.69 -10.54
C TRP A 130 -0.41 0.08 -11.37
N ASN A 131 0.43 -0.65 -12.11
CA ASN A 131 1.31 -0.10 -13.13
C ASN A 131 0.61 -0.17 -14.50
N ASP A 132 -0.03 0.92 -14.91
CA ASP A 132 -0.77 0.98 -16.17
C ASP A 132 0.12 0.81 -17.40
N ALA A 133 1.36 1.30 -17.38
CA ALA A 133 2.28 1.14 -18.51
C ALA A 133 2.61 -0.34 -18.80
N GLU A 134 2.68 -1.16 -17.76
CA GLU A 134 3.00 -2.59 -17.88
C GLU A 134 1.76 -3.51 -17.84
N GLN A 135 0.60 -2.94 -17.52
CA GLN A 135 -0.66 -3.65 -17.28
C GLN A 135 -0.52 -4.72 -16.19
N ARG A 136 0.10 -4.33 -15.06
CA ARG A 136 0.41 -5.24 -13.94
C ARG A 136 0.12 -4.61 -12.59
N GLU A 137 -0.36 -5.42 -11.67
CA GLU A 137 -0.36 -5.08 -10.25
C GLU A 137 1.01 -5.44 -9.68
N VAL A 138 1.65 -4.50 -9.00
CA VAL A 138 3.03 -4.62 -8.52
C VAL A 138 3.05 -4.47 -7.03
N CYS A 139 3.60 -5.46 -6.32
CA CYS A 139 3.69 -5.46 -4.85
C CYS A 139 5.14 -5.35 -4.39
N HIS A 140 5.44 -4.32 -3.60
CA HIS A 140 6.75 -4.07 -3.00
C HIS A 140 6.71 -4.24 -1.48
N CYS A 141 7.85 -4.67 -0.94
CA CYS A 141 8.16 -4.62 0.47
C CYS A 141 8.34 -3.16 0.91
N ILE A 142 7.62 -2.70 1.94
CA ILE A 142 7.75 -1.33 2.47
C ILE A 142 8.35 -1.30 3.89
N ARG A 143 8.41 -2.46 4.56
CA ARG A 143 9.05 -2.69 5.87
C ARG A 143 9.73 -4.05 5.84
N PRO A 144 10.85 -4.26 6.55
CA PRO A 144 11.53 -5.56 6.55
C PRO A 144 10.58 -6.72 6.81
N ILE A 145 10.65 -7.77 5.98
CA ILE A 145 9.84 -8.99 6.13
C ILE A 145 10.81 -10.16 6.34
N PRO A 146 10.97 -10.66 7.58
CA PRO A 146 11.78 -11.84 7.83
C PRO A 146 11.22 -13.08 7.13
N SER A 147 12.09 -14.00 6.75
CA SER A 147 11.69 -15.32 6.23
C SER A 147 10.70 -16.01 7.17
N GLY A 148 9.66 -16.61 6.60
CA GLY A 148 8.55 -17.25 7.31
C GLY A 148 7.45 -16.31 7.78
N SER A 149 7.63 -14.99 7.69
CA SER A 149 6.61 -14.00 8.09
C SER A 149 5.52 -13.85 7.02
N GLU A 150 4.31 -13.49 7.46
CA GLU A 150 3.20 -13.18 6.57
C GLU A 150 3.43 -11.85 5.84
N ILE A 151 3.17 -11.83 4.54
CA ILE A 151 3.16 -10.64 3.69
C ILE A 151 1.78 -10.01 3.80
N LEU A 152 1.73 -8.80 4.35
CA LEU A 152 0.51 -8.12 4.78
C LEU A 152 0.37 -6.77 4.09
N VAL A 153 -0.83 -6.50 3.60
CA VAL A 153 -1.22 -5.26 2.89
C VAL A 153 -2.35 -4.54 3.63
N SER A 154 -2.64 -3.28 3.30
CA SER A 154 -3.84 -2.61 3.81
C SER A 154 -4.98 -2.73 2.81
N TYR A 155 -6.18 -3.06 3.28
CA TYR A 155 -7.40 -3.09 2.46
C TYR A 155 -8.17 -1.77 2.54
N THR A 156 -7.79 -0.91 3.48
CA THR A 156 -8.52 0.29 3.87
C THR A 156 -7.62 1.50 3.84
N THR A 157 -8.23 2.65 3.58
CA THR A 157 -7.61 3.98 3.66
C THR A 157 -8.19 4.81 4.81
N THR A 158 -9.07 4.22 5.62
CA THR A 158 -9.72 4.92 6.75
C THR A 158 -8.73 5.24 7.86
N ILE A 159 -8.93 6.42 8.43
CA ILE A 159 -8.02 7.06 9.38
C ILE A 159 -8.28 6.52 10.79
N ASP A 160 -9.53 6.54 11.25
CA ASP A 160 -9.88 6.17 12.62
C ASP A 160 -10.24 4.68 12.76
N SER A 161 -10.00 4.15 13.95
CA SER A 161 -10.19 2.75 14.29
C SER A 161 -11.63 2.27 14.19
N ARG A 162 -12.62 3.14 14.44
CA ARG A 162 -14.04 2.77 14.37
C ARG A 162 -14.46 2.55 12.93
N SER A 163 -14.19 3.53 12.05
CA SER A 163 -14.51 3.44 10.62
C SER A 163 -13.78 2.27 9.98
N ARG A 164 -12.50 2.09 10.30
CA ARG A 164 -11.71 0.94 9.83
C ARG A 164 -12.31 -0.40 10.19
N ARG A 165 -12.72 -0.58 11.46
CA ARG A 165 -13.33 -1.83 11.92
C ARG A 165 -14.71 -2.06 11.28
N ALA A 166 -15.48 -1.00 11.06
CA ALA A 166 -16.77 -1.09 10.38
C ALA A 166 -16.57 -1.54 8.92
N GLU A 167 -15.71 -0.85 8.16
CA GLU A 167 -15.41 -1.17 6.76
C GLU A 167 -14.89 -2.60 6.60
N LEU A 168 -13.92 -3.03 7.42
CA LEU A 168 -13.38 -4.40 7.33
C LEU A 168 -14.45 -5.47 7.62
N LYS A 169 -15.41 -5.17 8.49
CA LYS A 169 -16.52 -6.06 8.78
C LYS A 169 -17.56 -6.07 7.67
N GLU A 170 -17.89 -4.90 7.13
CA GLU A 170 -18.92 -4.72 6.11
C GLU A 170 -18.48 -5.20 4.73
N GLU A 171 -17.26 -4.85 4.30
CA GLU A 171 -16.72 -5.12 2.97
C GLU A 171 -15.91 -6.42 2.87
N PHE A 172 -15.36 -6.90 4.00
CA PHE A 172 -14.51 -8.10 4.01
C PHE A 172 -14.97 -9.18 5.01
N GLY A 173 -15.99 -8.91 5.82
CA GLY A 173 -16.60 -9.93 6.68
C GLY A 173 -15.74 -10.38 7.87
N PHE A 174 -14.72 -9.62 8.29
CA PHE A 174 -13.86 -10.02 9.41
C PHE A 174 -13.58 -8.88 10.41
N ALA A 175 -13.24 -9.26 11.65
CA ALA A 175 -12.74 -8.33 12.66
C ALA A 175 -11.21 -8.34 12.65
N CYS A 176 -10.57 -7.18 12.47
CA CYS A 176 -9.12 -7.09 12.48
C CYS A 176 -8.56 -7.26 13.90
N LEU A 177 -7.62 -8.19 14.06
CA LEU A 177 -6.93 -8.49 15.32
C LEU A 177 -5.43 -8.15 15.25
N CYS A 178 -5.02 -7.23 14.36
CA CYS A 178 -3.62 -6.80 14.28
C CYS A 178 -3.19 -6.05 15.54
N GLY A 179 -1.88 -5.86 15.72
CA GLY A 179 -1.30 -5.18 16.89
C GLY A 179 -1.96 -3.84 17.20
N LEU A 180 -2.20 -3.00 16.17
CA LEU A 180 -2.90 -1.73 16.30
C LEU A 180 -4.34 -1.91 16.82
N CYS A 181 -5.12 -2.77 16.17
CA CYS A 181 -6.51 -3.02 16.56
C CYS A 181 -6.65 -3.75 17.90
N GLY A 182 -5.61 -4.41 18.39
CA GLY A 182 -5.55 -5.07 19.70
C GLY A 182 -5.12 -4.16 20.86
N MET A 183 -4.76 -2.91 20.60
CA MET A 183 -4.32 -1.97 21.65
C MET A 183 -5.44 -1.64 22.64
N PRO A 184 -5.09 -1.31 23.91
CA PRO A 184 -6.02 -0.72 24.87
C PRO A 184 -6.72 0.52 24.31
N ALA A 185 -7.97 0.74 24.72
CA ALA A 185 -8.81 1.82 24.18
C ALA A 185 -8.17 3.22 24.23
N GLN A 186 -7.43 3.52 25.30
CA GLN A 186 -6.72 4.80 25.43
C GLN A 186 -5.60 4.96 24.41
N GLN A 187 -4.80 3.91 24.17
CA GLN A 187 -3.73 3.93 23.17
C GLN A 187 -4.30 4.01 21.76
N LEU A 188 -5.38 3.28 21.49
CA LEU A 188 -6.09 3.34 20.21
C LEU A 188 -6.67 4.73 19.95
N SER A 189 -7.24 5.38 20.97
CA SER A 189 -7.73 6.76 20.87
C SER A 189 -6.60 7.77 20.57
N ALA A 190 -5.41 7.57 21.13
CA ALA A 190 -4.26 8.42 20.85
C ALA A 190 -3.72 8.20 19.43
N SER A 191 -3.71 6.94 18.96
CA SER A 191 -3.38 6.61 17.57
C SER A 191 -4.37 7.27 16.61
N ASP A 192 -5.68 7.14 16.85
CA ASP A 192 -6.72 7.77 16.01
C ASP A 192 -6.53 9.30 15.91
N ALA A 193 -6.14 9.97 16.99
CA ALA A 193 -5.82 11.40 17.00
C ALA A 193 -4.57 11.72 16.14
N SER A 194 -3.53 10.88 16.23
CA SER A 194 -2.30 11.04 15.43
C SER A 194 -2.57 10.84 13.93
N TRP A 195 -3.41 9.86 13.58
CA TRP A 195 -3.84 9.64 12.20
C TRP A 195 -4.69 10.81 11.67
N SER A 196 -5.56 11.40 12.50
CA SER A 196 -6.31 12.60 12.16
C SER A 196 -5.37 13.78 11.89
N GLU A 197 -4.41 14.03 12.78
CA GLU A 197 -3.39 15.08 12.60
C GLU A 197 -2.60 14.87 11.30
N LEU A 198 -2.17 13.65 11.02
CA LEU A 198 -1.46 13.30 9.78
C LEU A 198 -2.30 13.61 8.54
N SER A 199 -3.60 13.27 8.56
CA SER A 199 -4.52 13.58 7.46
C SER A 199 -4.66 15.09 7.23
N ASP A 200 -4.86 15.86 8.31
CA ASP A 200 -5.00 17.32 8.23
C ASP A 200 -3.71 17.97 7.69
N ILE A 201 -2.55 17.53 8.17
CA ILE A 201 -1.26 17.97 7.64
C ILE A 201 -1.14 17.64 6.16
N PHE A 202 -1.41 16.39 5.77
CA PHE A 202 -1.25 15.93 4.40
C PHE A 202 -2.11 16.75 3.44
N ASN A 203 -3.38 16.98 3.79
CA ASN A 203 -4.30 17.80 2.99
C ASN A 203 -3.88 19.28 2.93
N SER A 204 -3.17 19.79 3.94
CA SER A 204 -2.68 21.16 3.99
C SER A 204 -1.42 21.41 3.16
N VAL A 205 -0.53 20.42 3.03
CA VAL A 205 0.80 20.61 2.40
C VAL A 205 0.99 19.86 1.09
N VAL A 206 0.17 18.85 0.80
CA VAL A 206 0.30 18.04 -0.41
C VAL A 206 -0.81 18.41 -1.38
N GLU A 207 -0.42 19.04 -2.48
CA GLU A 207 -1.30 19.28 -3.62
C GLU A 207 -1.77 17.94 -4.21
N VAL A 208 -3.03 17.90 -4.65
CA VAL A 208 -3.55 16.80 -5.46
C VAL A 208 -2.75 16.77 -6.75
N ASP A 209 -2.29 15.58 -7.16
CA ASP A 209 -1.53 15.36 -8.40
C ASP A 209 -2.39 15.75 -9.61
N SER A 210 -2.47 17.04 -9.90
CA SER A 210 -2.79 17.50 -11.24
C SER A 210 -1.47 17.58 -11.97
N ASP A 211 -1.40 16.96 -13.14
CA ASP A 211 -0.32 17.17 -14.12
C ASP A 211 -0.13 18.66 -14.48
N ALA A 212 -1.02 19.52 -13.98
CA ALA A 212 -0.87 20.94 -13.92
C ALA A 212 0.11 21.33 -12.80
N ASP A 213 1.37 21.29 -13.19
CA ASP A 213 2.31 22.34 -12.85
C ASP A 213 1.83 23.77 -13.28
N ASN A 214 0.54 23.95 -13.63
CA ASN A 214 0.01 25.05 -14.45
C ASN A 214 -0.78 26.10 -13.67
N GLU A 215 -0.97 25.97 -12.36
CA GLU A 215 -1.63 27.03 -11.59
C GLU A 215 -0.75 27.53 -10.45
N VAL A 216 -0.67 28.86 -10.37
CA VAL A 216 -0.20 29.59 -9.20
C VAL A 216 -1.28 29.39 -8.15
N SER A 217 -1.26 28.27 -7.43
CA SER A 217 -1.95 28.26 -6.14
C SER A 217 -1.11 29.11 -5.20
N ASP A 218 -1.73 30.12 -4.61
CA ASP A 218 -1.20 30.73 -3.39
C ASP A 218 -1.03 29.59 -2.40
N ASP A 219 0.21 29.20 -2.07
CA ASP A 219 0.39 28.20 -1.03
C ASP A 219 -0.05 28.87 0.26
N ASP A 220 -1.17 28.42 0.84
CA ASP A 220 -1.72 28.92 2.12
C ASP A 220 -0.67 28.90 3.24
N ASN A 221 0.30 28.01 3.13
CA ASN A 221 1.40 27.85 4.06
C ASN A 221 2.65 28.66 3.63
N SER A 222 3.29 29.30 4.62
CA SER A 222 4.67 29.77 4.45
C SER A 222 5.63 28.57 4.28
N PRO A 223 6.80 28.73 3.63
CA PRO A 223 7.74 27.62 3.42
C PRO A 223 8.22 27.04 4.75
N ALA A 224 8.49 27.89 5.75
CA ALA A 224 8.82 27.46 7.11
C ALA A 224 7.68 26.67 7.80
N GLN A 225 6.42 27.03 7.54
CA GLN A 225 5.27 26.27 8.05
C GLN A 225 5.13 24.91 7.37
N THR A 226 5.27 24.85 6.04
CA THR A 226 5.31 23.58 5.29
C THR A 226 6.37 22.65 5.86
N MET A 227 7.57 23.16 6.14
CA MET A 227 8.66 22.36 6.70
C MET A 227 8.32 21.78 8.07
N ARG A 228 7.78 22.57 9.00
CA ARG A 228 7.36 22.10 10.32
C ARG A 228 6.28 21.01 10.22
N LEU A 229 5.30 21.23 9.35
CA LEU A 229 4.20 20.28 9.13
C LEU A 229 4.72 18.97 8.51
N VAL A 230 5.59 19.03 7.49
CA VAL A 230 6.19 17.84 6.89
C VAL A 230 7.02 17.06 7.91
N GLN A 231 7.84 17.73 8.73
CA GLN A 231 8.61 17.06 9.79
C GLN A 231 7.70 16.35 10.79
N ARG A 232 6.62 17.02 11.23
CA ARG A 232 5.64 16.41 12.15
C ARG A 232 4.94 15.21 11.51
N ALA A 233 4.52 15.31 10.25
CA ALA A 233 3.90 14.20 9.54
C ALA A 233 4.84 12.99 9.38
N LEU A 234 6.12 13.22 9.07
CA LEU A 234 7.10 12.14 8.97
C LEU A 234 7.35 11.44 10.32
N GLN A 235 7.36 12.20 11.42
CA GLN A 235 7.42 11.63 12.76
C GLN A 235 6.20 10.74 13.04
N ILE A 236 4.99 11.22 12.77
CA ILE A 236 3.76 10.44 12.95
C ILE A 236 3.80 9.16 12.10
N ILE A 237 4.25 9.24 10.84
CA ILE A 237 4.36 8.06 9.97
C ILE A 237 5.29 6.99 10.55
N GLU A 238 6.38 7.40 11.18
CA GLU A 238 7.32 6.50 11.83
C GLU A 238 6.73 5.88 13.11
N GLU A 239 6.18 6.70 13.99
CA GLU A 239 5.57 6.28 15.28
C GLU A 239 4.37 5.34 15.07
N GLU A 240 3.46 5.71 14.16
CA GLU A 240 2.22 4.98 13.90
C GLU A 240 2.38 3.86 12.88
N GLN A 241 3.55 3.74 12.25
CA GLN A 241 3.76 2.87 11.09
C GLN A 241 2.69 3.10 10.02
N ALA A 242 2.35 4.36 9.75
CA ALA A 242 1.37 4.76 8.75
C ALA A 242 1.83 4.40 7.31
N PRO A 243 0.98 4.57 6.28
CA PRO A 243 1.29 4.14 4.92
C PRO A 243 2.52 4.87 4.37
N ARG A 244 3.56 4.11 4.01
CA ARG A 244 4.80 4.70 3.49
C ARG A 244 4.64 5.42 2.16
N SER A 245 3.55 5.18 1.42
CA SER A 245 3.23 5.92 0.20
C SER A 245 2.99 7.42 0.42
N LEU A 246 2.77 7.88 1.65
CA LEU A 246 2.63 9.30 1.96
C LEU A 246 4.00 10.02 2.00
N VAL A 247 5.05 9.32 2.41
CA VAL A 247 6.42 9.86 2.59
C VAL A 247 6.94 10.60 1.35
N PRO A 248 6.94 10.01 0.13
CA PRO A 248 7.51 10.69 -1.02
C PRO A 248 6.77 11.98 -1.39
N ARG A 249 5.44 12.04 -1.17
CA ARG A 249 4.63 13.23 -1.44
C ARG A 249 4.91 14.35 -0.42
N LEU A 250 5.05 14.01 0.85
CA LEU A 250 5.48 14.96 1.90
C LEU A 250 6.91 15.47 1.67
N CYS A 251 7.84 14.59 1.28
CA CYS A 251 9.20 15.00 0.94
C CYS A 251 9.22 15.91 -0.30
N TYR A 252 8.35 15.67 -1.28
CA TYR A 252 8.21 16.57 -2.42
C TYR A 252 7.63 17.94 -2.02
N ALA A 253 6.70 18.01 -1.06
CA ALA A 253 6.23 19.28 -0.50
C ALA A 253 7.38 20.07 0.17
N ALA A 254 8.23 19.40 0.95
CA ALA A 254 9.43 20.03 1.53
C ALA A 254 10.45 20.47 0.48
N PHE A 255 10.64 19.68 -0.59
CA PHE A 255 11.44 20.09 -1.74
C PHE A 255 10.92 21.39 -2.35
N LYS A 256 9.60 21.49 -2.62
CA LYS A 256 8.98 22.70 -3.19
C LYS A 256 9.22 23.91 -2.30
N ALA A 257 9.06 23.78 -0.98
CA ALA A 257 9.31 24.85 -0.02
C ALA A 257 10.77 25.35 -0.07
N CYS A 258 11.75 24.43 -0.04
CA CYS A 258 13.17 24.76 -0.11
C CYS A 258 13.54 25.41 -1.45
N ALA A 259 13.12 24.81 -2.56
CA ALA A 259 13.42 25.31 -3.89
C ALA A 259 12.82 26.71 -4.15
N ALA A 260 11.61 26.98 -3.64
CA ALA A 260 10.97 28.29 -3.76
C ALA A 260 11.80 29.39 -3.06
N CYS A 261 12.47 29.07 -1.96
CA CYS A 261 13.34 29.96 -1.20
C CYS A 261 14.80 29.98 -1.70
N SER A 262 15.11 29.36 -2.84
CA SER A 262 16.48 29.17 -3.34
C SER A 262 17.41 28.42 -2.36
N ASP A 263 16.85 27.62 -1.45
CA ASP A 263 17.61 26.73 -0.56
C ASP A 263 17.98 25.44 -1.31
N GLU A 264 18.94 25.57 -2.22
CA GLU A 264 19.33 24.50 -3.13
C GLU A 264 19.85 23.28 -2.38
N LYS A 265 20.59 23.47 -1.28
CA LYS A 265 21.16 22.38 -0.49
C LYS A 265 20.07 21.50 0.10
N ASN A 266 19.08 22.09 0.78
CA ASN A 266 18.01 21.31 1.39
C ASN A 266 17.02 20.79 0.36
N ALA A 267 16.79 21.50 -0.75
CA ALA A 267 16.01 20.98 -1.87
C ALA A 267 16.58 19.64 -2.36
N ARG A 268 17.90 19.53 -2.56
CA ARG A 268 18.53 18.26 -2.97
C ARG A 268 18.30 17.12 -1.98
N VAL A 269 18.36 17.40 -0.67
CA VAL A 269 18.11 16.41 0.39
C VAL A 269 16.66 15.89 0.32
N TRP A 270 15.69 16.80 0.20
CA TRP A 270 14.28 16.43 0.15
C TRP A 270 13.89 15.73 -1.16
N ALA A 271 14.48 16.13 -2.29
CA ALA A 271 14.32 15.41 -3.56
C ALA A 271 14.87 13.97 -3.48
N ALA A 272 16.04 13.76 -2.87
CA ALA A 272 16.59 12.41 -2.66
C ALA A 272 15.70 11.55 -1.75
N ARG A 273 15.16 12.12 -0.66
CA ARG A 273 14.20 11.44 0.21
C ARG A 273 12.91 11.08 -0.53
N ALA A 274 12.39 11.98 -1.37
CA ALA A 274 11.22 11.70 -2.19
C ALA A 274 11.50 10.61 -3.24
N GLN A 275 12.66 10.64 -3.89
CA GLN A 275 13.11 9.61 -4.81
C GLN A 275 13.13 8.23 -4.14
N GLU A 276 13.77 8.13 -2.97
CA GLU A 276 13.85 6.86 -2.24
C GLU A 276 12.47 6.37 -1.79
N GLY A 277 11.60 7.27 -1.34
CA GLY A 277 10.22 6.94 -1.00
C GLY A 277 9.43 6.38 -2.19
N TYR A 278 9.56 6.97 -3.38
CA TYR A 278 8.94 6.43 -4.59
C TYR A 278 9.57 5.11 -5.02
N ARG A 279 10.89 4.96 -4.93
CA ARG A 279 11.58 3.70 -5.22
C ARG A 279 11.10 2.58 -4.31
N ILE A 280 10.97 2.81 -3.01
CA ILE A 280 10.50 1.81 -2.04
C ILE A 280 9.06 1.38 -2.33
N THR A 281 8.19 2.34 -2.66
CA THR A 281 6.74 2.09 -2.75
C THR A 281 6.27 1.69 -4.14
N LYS A 282 6.96 2.17 -5.18
CA LYS A 282 6.57 2.00 -6.59
C LYS A 282 7.68 1.49 -7.51
N GLY A 283 8.92 1.37 -7.03
CA GLY A 283 10.07 1.00 -7.87
C GLY A 283 10.53 2.15 -8.79
N GLU A 284 11.19 1.80 -9.90
CA GLU A 284 11.73 2.75 -10.88
C GLU A 284 10.65 3.27 -11.85
N MET A 285 9.85 4.24 -11.38
CA MET A 285 8.77 4.87 -12.14
C MET A 285 9.15 6.26 -12.67
N SER A 286 8.25 6.89 -13.44
CA SER A 286 8.40 8.30 -13.88
C SER A 286 8.60 9.25 -12.70
N ALA A 287 7.82 9.09 -11.61
CA ALA A 287 7.96 9.89 -10.40
C ALA A 287 9.35 9.73 -9.74
N THR A 288 9.87 8.51 -9.66
CA THR A 288 11.22 8.21 -9.14
C THR A 288 12.29 8.91 -9.97
N ARG A 289 12.20 8.82 -11.30
CA ARG A 289 13.12 9.50 -12.23
C ARG A 289 13.02 11.03 -12.11
N ARG A 290 11.82 11.58 -12.02
CA ARG A 290 11.60 13.03 -11.84
C ARG A 290 12.25 13.53 -10.54
N MET A 291 12.13 12.79 -9.44
CA MET A 291 12.79 13.20 -8.18
C MET A 291 14.31 13.11 -8.27
N ARG A 292 14.87 12.14 -9.03
CA ARG A 292 16.30 12.06 -9.32
C ARG A 292 16.79 13.28 -10.10
N GLU A 293 16.08 13.69 -11.14
CA GLU A 293 16.41 14.88 -11.92
C GLU A 293 16.37 16.16 -11.07
N LEU A 294 15.37 16.30 -10.19
CA LEU A 294 15.27 17.45 -9.28
C LEU A 294 16.31 17.41 -8.15
N HIS A 295 16.78 16.23 -7.77
CA HIS A 295 17.92 16.07 -6.87
C HIS A 295 19.22 16.53 -7.54
N GLU A 296 19.42 16.18 -8.82
CA GLU A 296 20.60 16.58 -9.60
C GLU A 296 20.59 18.07 -9.97
N GLU A 297 19.42 18.64 -10.26
CA GLU A 297 19.27 20.05 -10.64
C GLU A 297 17.95 20.66 -10.13
N PRO A 298 17.90 21.11 -8.86
CA PRO A 298 16.70 21.72 -8.28
C PRO A 298 16.19 22.95 -9.04
N ARG A 299 17.07 23.67 -9.76
CA ARG A 299 16.71 24.88 -10.51
C ARG A 299 15.85 24.59 -11.72
N ARG A 300 15.76 23.33 -12.17
CA ARG A 300 14.80 22.89 -13.18
C ARG A 300 13.36 22.92 -12.68
N TRP A 301 13.15 22.97 -11.36
CA TRP A 301 11.80 23.17 -10.85
C TRP A 301 11.32 24.59 -11.16
N ARG A 302 10.19 24.69 -11.84
CA ARG A 302 9.69 25.94 -12.43
C ARG A 302 9.52 27.12 -11.46
N ARG A 303 9.30 26.85 -10.17
CA ARG A 303 9.10 27.85 -9.11
C ARG A 303 10.37 28.08 -8.27
N PHE A 304 11.54 27.68 -8.76
CA PHE A 304 12.78 27.92 -8.05
C PHE A 304 13.01 29.42 -7.84
N GLY A 305 13.27 29.82 -6.59
CA GLY A 305 13.56 31.21 -6.23
C GLY A 305 12.39 32.19 -6.38
N THR A 306 11.14 31.72 -6.46
CA THR A 306 9.96 32.61 -6.52
C THR A 306 9.59 33.25 -5.19
N ARG A 307 10.19 32.80 -4.07
CA ARG A 307 9.97 33.37 -2.73
C ARG A 307 11.26 34.00 -2.20
N GLN A 308 11.14 34.78 -1.13
CA GLN A 308 12.29 35.39 -0.47
C GLN A 308 13.32 34.32 -0.11
N LYS A 309 14.59 34.65 -0.35
CA LYS A 309 15.70 33.75 -0.02
C LYS A 309 15.74 33.49 1.48
N GLU A 310 15.66 32.21 1.84
CA GLU A 310 15.64 31.71 3.21
C GLU A 310 16.30 30.33 3.23
N ILE A 311 17.02 29.99 4.29
CA ILE A 311 17.53 28.62 4.52
C ILE A 311 16.60 27.95 5.51
N LEU A 312 15.90 26.91 5.07
CA LEU A 312 14.93 26.21 5.87
C LEU A 312 15.62 25.08 6.64
N THR A 313 15.32 24.93 7.92
CA THR A 313 15.89 23.82 8.72
C THR A 313 15.30 22.49 8.26
N SER A 314 16.17 21.56 7.86
CA SER A 314 15.85 20.18 7.45
C SER A 314 15.60 19.26 8.62
#